data_AF-B6GDK1-F1
#
_entry.id   AF-B6GDK1-F1
#
_cell.length_a   1.000
_cell.length_b   1.000
_cell.length_c   1.000
_cell.angle_alpha   90.00
_cell.angle_beta   90.00
_cell.angle_gamma   90.00
#
_symmetry.space_group_name_H-M   'P 1'
#
loop_
_entity.id
_entity.type
_entity.pdbx_description
1 polymer ?
#
loop_
_entity_poly.entity_id
_entity_poly.type
_entity_poly.pdbx_seq_one_letter_code
_entity_poly.pdbx_strand_id
1 'polypeptide(L)'
;MASREELAAAREPMAFFRHDSNASHDDKCQRLILRRGYDGYGRWWILCEYLASSTGHHVSFQTDEDAKILARVLGFGTGGAFDDLMAMEDCKAFVSDLIDLKLLECDENGYLQSVRMQKNALYFGQQRANGRKGGRPRKNKASEDSAAREV
;
A
#
# COMPACT_ATOMS: atom_id res chain seq x y z
N MET A 1 -3.78 20.31 2.58
CA MET A 1 -4.59 19.10 2.39
C MET A 1 -4.53 18.71 0.92
N ALA A 2 -4.46 17.41 0.61
CA ALA A 2 -4.46 16.94 -0.78
C ALA A 2 -5.85 17.12 -1.41
N SER A 3 -5.89 17.45 -2.69
CA SER A 3 -7.11 17.58 -3.48
C SER A 3 -7.76 16.23 -3.76
N ARG A 4 -9.05 16.24 -4.10
CA ARG A 4 -9.82 15.03 -4.45
C ARG A 4 -9.18 14.26 -5.61
N GLU A 5 -8.61 14.96 -6.59
CA GLU A 5 -7.91 14.34 -7.73
C GLU A 5 -6.64 13.61 -7.28
N GLU A 6 -5.86 14.20 -6.37
CA GLU A 6 -4.64 13.60 -5.83
C GLU A 6 -4.96 12.39 -4.97
N LEU A 7 -6.00 12.45 -4.14
CA LEU A 7 -6.47 11.32 -3.34
C LEU A 7 -7.00 10.18 -4.21
N ALA A 8 -7.72 10.49 -5.30
CA ALA A 8 -8.16 9.49 -6.25
C ALA A 8 -6.97 8.81 -6.96
N ALA A 9 -6.00 9.60 -7.43
CA ALA A 9 -4.80 9.09 -8.08
C ALA A 9 -3.88 8.31 -7.12
N ALA A 10 -3.92 8.62 -5.82
CA ALA A 10 -3.17 7.92 -4.78
C ALA A 10 -3.70 6.51 -4.52
N ARG A 11 -4.94 6.17 -4.94
CA ARG A 11 -5.46 4.80 -4.80
C ARG A 11 -4.91 3.83 -5.84
N GLU A 12 -4.34 4.34 -6.93
CA GLU A 12 -3.83 3.47 -8.01
C GLU A 12 -2.56 2.74 -7.55
N PRO A 13 -2.40 1.44 -7.88
CA PRO A 13 -1.23 0.64 -7.52
C PRO A 13 0.11 1.35 -7.77
N MET A 14 1.07 1.12 -6.88
CA MET A 14 2.42 1.68 -6.98
C MET A 14 3.35 0.65 -7.62
N ALA A 15 3.88 0.95 -8.80
CA ALA A 15 4.87 0.10 -9.48
C ALA A 15 6.23 0.08 -8.75
N PHE A 16 6.51 1.12 -7.98
CA PHE A 16 7.66 1.22 -7.10
C PHE A 16 7.28 2.08 -5.89
N PHE A 17 7.96 1.89 -4.76
CA PHE A 17 7.80 2.73 -3.59
C PHE A 17 9.16 2.98 -2.92
N ARG A 18 9.25 4.03 -2.10
CA ARG A 18 10.48 4.38 -1.41
C ARG A 18 10.79 3.36 -0.32
N HIS A 19 11.94 2.70 -0.45
CA HIS A 19 12.57 1.86 0.57
C HIS A 19 13.84 2.58 1.05
N ASP A 20 13.96 2.77 2.37
CA ASP A 20 15.13 3.47 2.92
C ASP A 20 16.28 2.48 3.09
N SER A 21 17.49 2.83 2.65
CA SER A 21 18.67 1.96 2.71
C SER A 21 19.03 1.52 4.13
N ASN A 22 18.57 2.26 5.14
CA ASN A 22 18.76 1.97 6.57
C ASN A 22 17.46 1.54 7.26
N ALA A 23 16.42 1.11 6.53
CA ALA A 23 15.12 0.78 7.13
C ALA A 23 15.19 -0.35 8.17
N SER A 24 16.19 -1.24 8.07
CA SER A 24 16.44 -2.26 9.09
C SER A 24 16.88 -1.67 10.43
N HIS A 25 17.46 -0.46 10.47
CA HIS A 25 17.91 0.20 11.71
C HIS A 25 16.78 0.93 12.45
N ASP A 26 15.59 1.05 11.86
CA ASP A 26 14.42 1.59 12.56
C ASP A 26 14.06 0.73 13.77
N ASP A 27 13.73 1.35 14.91
CA ASP A 27 13.43 0.65 16.17
C ASP A 27 12.31 -0.38 16.03
N LYS A 28 11.28 -0.13 15.19
CA LYS A 28 10.18 -1.07 14.97
C LYS A 28 10.67 -2.27 14.16
N CYS A 29 11.48 -2.02 13.13
CA CYS A 29 12.12 -3.09 12.34
C CYS A 29 13.10 -3.91 13.18
N GLN A 30 13.91 -3.29 14.04
CA GLN A 30 14.78 -3.99 14.98
C GLN A 30 13.99 -4.87 15.94
N ARG A 31 12.87 -4.36 16.50
CA ARG A 31 11.99 -5.17 17.35
C ARG A 31 11.33 -6.31 16.59
N LEU A 32 10.96 -6.11 15.33
CA LEU A 32 10.44 -7.20 14.50
C LEU A 32 11.51 -8.28 14.28
N ILE A 33 12.75 -7.88 13.97
CA ILE A 33 13.89 -8.79 13.81
C ILE A 33 14.15 -9.55 15.12
N LEU A 34 14.04 -8.90 16.28
CA LEU A 34 14.17 -9.57 17.57
C LEU A 34 13.06 -10.61 17.81
N ARG A 35 11.81 -10.34 17.39
CA ARG A 35 10.67 -11.26 17.59
C ARG A 35 10.63 -12.42 16.59
N ARG A 36 10.98 -12.15 15.33
CA ARG A 36 10.71 -13.05 14.19
C ARG A 36 11.93 -13.31 13.30
N GLY A 37 13.10 -12.82 13.68
CA GLY A 37 14.32 -12.91 12.87
C GLY A 37 14.26 -12.10 11.58
N TYR A 38 15.29 -12.27 10.75
CA TYR A 38 15.35 -11.64 9.42
C TYR A 38 14.27 -12.15 8.47
N ASP A 39 13.76 -13.36 8.69
CA ASP A 39 12.68 -13.94 7.90
C ASP A 39 11.37 -13.17 8.11
N GLY A 40 11.04 -12.82 9.36
CA GLY A 40 9.90 -11.92 9.65
C GLY A 40 10.07 -10.52 9.05
N TYR A 41 11.30 -9.98 9.08
CA TYR A 41 11.61 -8.70 8.42
C TYR A 41 11.45 -8.76 6.91
N GLY A 42 11.88 -9.86 6.27
CA GLY A 42 11.66 -10.09 4.84
C GLY A 42 10.18 -10.14 4.50
N ARG A 43 9.38 -10.89 5.27
CA ARG A 43 7.92 -10.95 5.10
C ARG A 43 7.23 -9.61 5.26
N TRP A 44 7.72 -8.74 6.14
CA TRP A 44 7.20 -7.39 6.27
C TRP A 44 7.37 -6.59 4.96
N TRP A 45 8.48 -6.75 4.26
CA TRP A 45 8.68 -6.09 2.96
C TRP A 45 7.84 -6.72 1.85
N ILE A 46 7.67 -8.03 1.84
CA ILE A 46 6.73 -8.70 0.92
C ILE A 46 5.30 -8.19 1.16
N LEU A 47 4.89 -7.98 2.42
CA LEU A 47 3.61 -7.36 2.73
C LEU A 47 3.51 -5.92 2.21
N CYS A 48 4.58 -5.12 2.31
CA CYS A 48 4.60 -3.78 1.72
C CYS A 48 4.43 -3.82 0.19
N GLU A 49 5.07 -4.77 -0.50
CA GLU A 49 4.90 -4.98 -1.94
C GLU A 49 3.47 -5.39 -2.29
N TYR A 50 2.88 -6.28 -1.49
CA TYR A 50 1.49 -6.69 -1.66
C TYR A 50 0.51 -5.51 -1.47
N LEU A 51 0.71 -4.68 -0.45
CA LEU A 51 -0.03 -3.43 -0.27
C LEU A 51 0.19 -2.47 -1.44
N ALA A 52 1.42 -2.32 -1.93
CA ALA A 52 1.73 -1.43 -3.05
C ALA A 52 0.97 -1.81 -4.33
N SER A 53 0.85 -3.11 -4.61
CA SER A 53 0.14 -3.62 -5.79
C SER A 53 -1.39 -3.60 -5.66
N SER A 54 -1.92 -3.53 -4.43
CA SER A 54 -3.36 -3.43 -4.19
C SER A 54 -3.90 -2.02 -4.46
N THR A 55 -5.12 -1.95 -5.02
CA THR A 55 -5.83 -0.67 -5.15
C THR A 55 -6.25 -0.17 -3.78
N GLY A 56 -5.92 1.08 -3.45
CA GLY A 56 -6.17 1.67 -2.12
C GLY A 56 -5.14 1.30 -1.05
N HIS A 57 -4.18 0.43 -1.38
CA HIS A 57 -3.06 0.06 -0.51
C HIS A 57 -3.48 -0.54 0.83
N HIS A 58 -4.49 -1.39 0.78
CA HIS A 58 -5.04 -2.13 1.90
C HIS A 58 -5.46 -3.53 1.47
N VAL A 59 -5.45 -4.48 2.40
CA VAL A 59 -5.83 -5.88 2.14
C VAL A 59 -6.84 -6.36 3.19
N SER A 60 -7.82 -7.16 2.78
CA SER A 60 -8.81 -7.72 3.72
C SER A 60 -8.11 -8.69 4.68
N PHE A 61 -8.54 -8.69 5.94
CA PHE A 61 -8.10 -9.64 6.96
C PHE A 61 -9.22 -9.91 7.97
N GLN A 62 -10.42 -10.14 7.46
CA GLN A 62 -11.63 -10.33 8.26
C GLN A 62 -11.95 -11.81 8.50
N THR A 63 -11.56 -12.66 7.56
CA THR A 63 -11.93 -14.07 7.53
C THR A 63 -10.70 -14.98 7.62
N ASP A 64 -10.92 -16.25 7.97
CA ASP A 64 -9.87 -17.26 7.91
C ASP A 64 -9.36 -17.48 6.47
N GLU A 65 -10.21 -17.26 5.46
CA GLU A 65 -9.79 -17.34 4.06
C GLU A 65 -8.84 -16.19 3.69
N ASP A 66 -9.12 -14.96 4.15
CA ASP A 66 -8.20 -13.83 4.01
C ASP A 66 -6.85 -14.14 4.66
N ALA A 67 -6.86 -14.69 5.87
CA ALA A 67 -5.65 -15.07 6.58
C ALA A 67 -4.85 -16.16 5.85
N LYS A 68 -5.51 -17.15 5.24
CA LYS A 68 -4.86 -18.18 4.42
C LYS A 68 -4.27 -17.60 3.13
N ILE A 69 -4.99 -16.71 2.45
CA ILE A 69 -4.48 -16.03 1.25
C ILE A 69 -3.22 -15.25 1.61
N LEU A 70 -3.27 -14.49 2.71
CA LEU A 70 -2.12 -13.71 3.17
C LEU A 70 -0.95 -14.61 3.60
N ALA A 71 -1.23 -15.70 4.32
CA ALA A 71 -0.23 -16.69 4.70
C ALA A 71 0.55 -17.20 3.49
N ARG A 72 -0.17 -17.57 2.42
CA ARG A 72 0.44 -18.00 1.15
C ARG A 72 1.26 -16.92 0.46
N VAL A 73 0.74 -15.68 0.40
CA VAL A 73 1.47 -14.53 -0.18
C VAL A 73 2.78 -14.29 0.54
N LEU A 74 2.78 -14.41 1.87
CA LEU A 74 3.95 -14.19 2.72
C LEU A 74 4.84 -15.43 2.86
N GLY A 75 4.53 -16.53 2.16
CA GLY A 75 5.33 -17.76 2.21
C GLY A 75 5.34 -18.41 3.59
N PHE A 76 4.20 -18.39 4.29
CA PHE A 76 3.95 -19.30 5.41
C PHE A 76 3.52 -20.66 4.84
N GLY A 77 4.01 -21.73 5.46
CA GLY A 77 3.74 -23.11 5.04
C GLY A 77 4.66 -23.65 3.94
N THR A 78 4.60 -24.96 3.76
CA THR A 78 5.35 -25.83 2.83
C THR A 78 4.47 -26.58 1.82
N GLY A 79 3.13 -26.47 1.92
CA GLY A 79 2.19 -26.89 0.87
C GLY A 79 1.37 -28.15 1.16
N GLY A 80 1.07 -28.46 2.44
CA GLY A 80 0.20 -29.57 2.84
C GLY A 80 -1.04 -29.13 3.65
N ALA A 81 -2.13 -29.90 3.60
CA ALA A 81 -3.40 -29.52 4.25
C ALA A 81 -3.34 -29.36 5.79
N PHE A 82 -2.50 -30.14 6.49
CA PHE A 82 -2.27 -29.98 7.93
C PHE A 82 -1.42 -28.73 8.24
N ASP A 83 -0.55 -28.39 7.30
CA ASP A 83 0.38 -27.28 7.35
C ASP A 83 -0.33 -25.93 7.07
N ASP A 84 -1.45 -25.95 6.33
CA ASP A 84 -2.29 -24.76 6.09
C ASP A 84 -2.86 -24.13 7.38
N LEU A 85 -3.23 -24.95 8.38
CA LEU A 85 -3.75 -24.42 9.64
C LEU A 85 -2.65 -23.73 10.45
N MET A 86 -1.47 -24.35 10.54
CA MET A 86 -0.34 -23.73 11.25
C MET A 86 0.12 -22.46 10.52
N ALA A 87 0.21 -22.50 9.19
CA ALA A 87 0.59 -21.34 8.37
C ALA A 87 -0.37 -20.16 8.59
N MET A 88 -1.67 -20.43 8.71
CA MET A 88 -2.68 -19.42 9.00
C MET A 88 -2.49 -18.81 10.40
N GLU A 89 -2.29 -19.64 11.42
CA GLU A 89 -2.08 -19.14 12.79
C GLU A 89 -0.75 -18.39 12.95
N ASP A 90 0.32 -18.85 12.30
CA ASP A 90 1.60 -18.13 12.23
C ASP A 90 1.46 -16.78 11.52
N CYS A 91 0.67 -16.73 10.45
CA CYS A 91 0.37 -15.49 9.74
C CYS A 91 -0.42 -14.51 10.64
N LYS A 92 -1.46 -14.98 11.34
CA LYS A 92 -2.21 -14.16 12.30
C LYS A 92 -1.31 -13.62 13.43
N ALA A 93 -0.44 -14.47 13.98
CA ALA A 93 0.51 -14.04 15.01
C ALA A 93 1.52 -13.02 14.48
N PHE A 94 2.00 -13.19 13.24
CA PHE A 94 2.86 -12.22 12.57
C PHE A 94 2.17 -10.87 12.34
N VAL A 95 0.91 -10.87 11.86
CA VAL A 95 0.10 -9.66 11.69
C VAL A 95 -0.10 -8.95 13.02
N SER A 96 -0.40 -9.70 14.10
CA SER A 96 -0.51 -9.15 15.45
C SER A 96 0.77 -8.44 15.89
N ASP A 97 1.94 -9.06 15.66
CA ASP A 97 3.22 -8.42 15.98
C ASP A 97 3.44 -7.13 15.19
N LEU A 98 3.09 -7.09 13.90
CA LEU A 98 3.23 -5.88 13.09
C LEU A 98 2.33 -4.74 13.59
N ILE A 99 1.12 -5.06 14.05
CA ILE A 99 0.17 -4.11 14.64
C ILE A 99 0.69 -3.58 15.98
N ASP A 100 1.20 -4.46 16.83
CA ASP A 100 1.81 -4.10 18.11
C ASP A 100 3.00 -3.16 17.93
N LEU A 101 3.84 -3.44 16.92
CA LEU A 101 5.00 -2.64 16.56
C LEU A 101 4.66 -1.36 15.79
N LYS A 102 3.37 -1.14 15.47
CA LYS A 102 2.90 0.02 14.69
C LYS A 102 3.58 0.12 13.31
N LEU A 103 3.89 -1.02 12.71
CA LEU A 103 4.27 -1.15 11.31
C LEU A 103 3.04 -1.27 10.41
N LEU A 104 2.00 -1.90 10.96
CA LEU A 104 0.71 -2.16 10.34
C LEU A 104 -0.43 -1.65 11.25
N GLU A 105 -1.57 -1.37 10.64
CA GLU A 105 -2.81 -0.99 11.31
C GLU A 105 -3.96 -1.80 10.71
N CYS A 106 -4.95 -2.15 11.53
CA CYS A 106 -6.20 -2.75 11.09
C CYS A 106 -7.31 -1.72 11.32
N ASP A 107 -8.07 -1.39 10.27
CA ASP A 107 -9.18 -0.45 10.39
C ASP A 107 -10.45 -1.12 10.98
N GLU A 108 -11.48 -0.31 11.25
CA GLU A 108 -12.77 -0.78 11.80
C GLU A 108 -13.49 -1.78 10.89
N ASN A 109 -13.13 -1.80 9.60
CA ASN A 109 -13.67 -2.71 8.61
C ASN A 109 -12.76 -3.93 8.41
N GLY A 110 -11.74 -4.15 9.24
CA GLY A 110 -10.86 -5.31 9.13
C GLY A 110 -9.89 -5.29 7.94
N TYR A 111 -9.60 -4.11 7.38
CA TYR A 111 -8.54 -3.95 6.38
C TYR A 111 -7.20 -3.63 7.03
N LEU A 112 -6.16 -4.35 6.61
CA LEU A 112 -4.78 -4.08 6.98
C LEU A 112 -4.18 -3.01 6.08
N GLN A 113 -3.53 -2.02 6.68
CA GLN A 113 -2.84 -0.94 5.98
C GLN A 113 -1.57 -0.51 6.73
N SER A 114 -0.66 0.16 6.01
CA SER A 114 0.52 0.76 6.62
C SER A 114 0.56 2.25 6.35
N VAL A 115 0.75 3.05 7.40
CA VAL A 115 0.94 4.50 7.31
C VAL A 115 2.08 4.86 6.36
N ARG A 116 3.15 4.06 6.34
CA ARG A 116 4.27 4.24 5.39
C ARG A 116 3.79 4.13 3.95
N MET A 117 3.00 3.10 3.66
CA MET A 117 2.49 2.85 2.31
C MET A 117 1.45 3.88 1.89
N GLN A 118 0.59 4.34 2.80
CA GLN A 118 -0.34 5.44 2.54
C GLN A 118 0.39 6.76 2.24
N LYS A 119 1.49 7.06 2.94
CA LYS A 119 2.34 8.23 2.63
C LYS A 119 3.02 8.12 1.26
N ASN A 120 3.55 6.96 0.93
CA ASN A 120 4.13 6.70 -0.39
C ASN A 120 3.07 6.87 -1.50
N ALA A 121 1.89 6.29 -1.29
CA ALA A 121 0.76 6.38 -2.22
C ALA A 121 0.32 7.82 -2.47
N LEU A 122 0.20 8.62 -1.41
CA LEU A 122 -0.15 10.03 -1.50
C LEU A 122 0.90 10.82 -2.31
N TYR A 123 2.19 10.58 -2.05
CA TYR A 123 3.27 11.20 -2.81
C TYR A 123 3.14 10.90 -4.31
N PHE A 124 2.92 9.65 -4.70
CA PHE A 124 2.73 9.30 -6.12
C PHE A 124 1.42 9.83 -6.70
N GLY A 125 0.33 9.83 -5.92
CA GLY A 125 -0.94 10.41 -6.31
C GLY A 125 -0.82 11.89 -6.68
N GLN A 126 -0.04 12.65 -5.90
CA GLN A 126 0.29 14.05 -6.21
C GLN A 126 1.05 14.19 -7.53
N GLN A 127 2.08 13.35 -7.75
CA GLN A 127 2.84 13.38 -9.00
C GLN A 127 1.97 13.04 -10.22
N ARG A 128 1.12 12.01 -10.11
CA ARG A 128 0.20 11.61 -11.18
C ARG A 128 -0.81 12.71 -11.51
N ALA A 129 -1.45 13.28 -10.50
CA ALA A 129 -2.44 14.34 -10.70
C ALA A 129 -1.82 15.59 -11.35
N ASN A 130 -0.62 15.98 -10.92
CA ASN A 130 0.11 17.11 -11.50
C ASN A 130 0.60 16.82 -12.92
N GLY A 131 1.07 15.60 -13.19
CA GLY A 131 1.43 15.15 -14.54
C GLY A 131 0.25 15.21 -15.52
N ARG A 132 -0.95 14.81 -15.08
CA ARG A 132 -2.19 14.91 -15.88
C ARG A 132 -2.55 16.37 -16.22
N LYS A 133 -2.32 17.31 -15.31
CA LYS A 133 -2.53 18.75 -15.56
C LYS A 133 -1.54 19.30 -16.58
N GLY A 134 -0.26 18.91 -16.46
CA GLY A 134 0.81 19.35 -17.37
C GLY A 134 0.64 18.83 -18.80
N GLY A 135 0.11 17.62 -18.98
CA GLY A 135 -0.17 17.03 -20.29
C GLY A 135 -1.46 17.51 -20.96
N ARG A 136 -2.28 18.34 -20.29
CA ARG A 136 -3.55 18.80 -20.85
C ARG A 136 -3.31 19.81 -21.97
N PRO A 137 -3.86 19.61 -23.18
CA PRO A 137 -3.74 20.58 -24.25
C PRO A 137 -4.26 21.95 -23.79
N ARG A 138 -3.49 23.01 -24.07
CA ARG A 138 -3.97 24.38 -23.80
C ARG A 138 -5.21 24.63 -24.65
N LYS A 139 -6.31 25.05 -24.00
CA LYS A 139 -7.52 25.46 -24.69
C LYS A 139 -7.18 26.72 -25.50
N ASN A 140 -7.06 26.60 -26.82
CA ASN A 140 -6.87 27.77 -27.69
C ASN A 140 -8.09 28.70 -27.53
N LYS A 141 -7.89 29.86 -26.90
CA LYS A 141 -8.82 31.00 -26.97
C LYS A 141 -8.74 31.59 -28.38
N ALA A 142 -9.34 30.92 -29.35
CA ALA A 142 -9.49 31.47 -30.70
C ALA A 142 -10.82 30.97 -31.26
N SER A 143 -11.90 31.71 -30.97
CA SER A 143 -13.13 31.84 -31.79
C SER A 143 -14.31 32.41 -30.98
N GLU A 144 -14.16 33.58 -30.35
CA GLU A 144 -15.35 34.35 -29.92
C GLU A 144 -15.35 35.81 -30.38
N ASP A 145 -14.27 36.31 -31.02
CA ASP A 145 -14.16 37.74 -31.37
C ASP A 145 -14.41 38.07 -32.86
N SER A 146 -14.65 37.07 -33.71
CA SER A 146 -14.85 37.29 -35.16
C SER A 146 -16.32 37.35 -35.59
N ALA A 147 -17.28 37.24 -34.68
CA ALA A 147 -18.73 37.32 -34.99
C ALA A 147 -19.37 38.67 -34.64
N ALA A 148 -18.63 39.63 -34.10
CA ALA A 148 -19.16 40.93 -33.63
C ALA A 148 -18.83 42.12 -34.55
N ARG A 149 -18.37 41.88 -35.78
CA ARG A 149 -18.03 42.95 -36.75
C ARG A 149 -18.72 42.78 -38.12
N GLU A 150 -20.00 42.46 -38.14
CA GLU A 150 -20.85 42.73 -39.32
C GLU A 150 -22.27 43.08 -38.86
N VAL A 151 -22.49 44.35 -38.48
CA VAL A 151 -23.78 45.08 -38.60
C VAL A 151 -23.47 46.55 -38.85
#